data_AF-A0A6J5CET5-F1
#
_entry.id   AF-A0A6J5CET5-F1
#
_cell.length_a   1.000
_cell.length_b   1.000
_cell.length_c   1.000
_cell.angle_alpha   90.00
_cell.angle_beta   90.00
_cell.angle_gamma   90.00
#
_symmetry.space_group_name_H-M   'P 1'
#
loop_
_entity.id
_entity.type
_entity.pdbx_description
1 polymer ?
#
loop_
_entity_poly.entity_id
_entity_poly.type
_entity_poly.pdbx_seq_one_letter_code
_entity_poly.pdbx_strand_id
1 'polypeptide(L)'
;MQETNTPTSAPEEFPGYPELVLRELPDGRVTGVAMREMRSSFHVTFADKFTEPEEVERGIEILRRLGQNDKYGTWKKELDIDAASLDDAIASSPESSVGQKFVFLYRGNEWVWGIWNNPEHPKRSEVLKHLAGVELRSVADFHGTRVSAAKRDVRPGLDSVRANKTLAGPYQVLEVAIDLLEQSLLRSSDKQDYEAHPAVHYLCEWWNRNAPEGSREAGFVRLYVWNETDRIFNACDPEEPAAQADQLHSWPSYALFEHPGMPTVLGCFYRGRRFNKDDGTGGTKLYAADGSEAWDIGLEASEVDEAYYSLVGLERLAEHDVFAV
;
A
#
# COMPACT_ATOMS: atom_id res chain seq x y z
N MET A 1 11.04 36.67 -49.89
CA MET A 1 10.94 35.32 -49.31
C MET A 1 11.00 35.49 -47.82
N GLN A 2 9.82 35.48 -47.19
CA GLN A 2 9.66 35.49 -45.73
C GLN A 2 9.60 34.03 -45.29
N GLU A 3 10.56 33.60 -44.49
CA GLU A 3 10.46 32.34 -43.75
C GLU A 3 9.58 32.60 -42.52
N THR A 4 8.42 31.97 -42.53
CA THR A 4 7.50 31.90 -41.40
C THR A 4 8.08 30.96 -40.35
N ASN A 5 8.45 31.51 -39.21
CA ASN A 5 8.72 30.76 -37.99
C ASN A 5 7.43 30.07 -37.53
N THR A 6 7.35 28.77 -37.77
CA THR A 6 6.40 27.88 -37.09
C THR A 6 6.85 27.76 -35.63
N PRO A 7 6.01 28.07 -34.63
CA PRO A 7 6.32 27.71 -33.27
C PRO A 7 6.22 26.20 -33.15
N THR A 8 7.38 25.54 -33.08
CA THR A 8 7.50 24.16 -32.64
C THR A 8 6.91 24.09 -31.23
N SER A 9 5.76 23.43 -31.10
CA SER A 9 5.14 23.14 -29.81
C SER A 9 6.17 22.45 -28.91
N ALA A 10 6.55 23.14 -27.84
CA ALA A 10 7.27 22.51 -26.75
C ALA A 10 6.47 21.27 -26.30
N PRO A 11 7.12 20.15 -25.95
CA PRO A 11 6.43 19.04 -25.30
C PRO A 11 5.72 19.59 -24.06
N GLU A 12 4.45 19.24 -23.86
CA GLU A 12 3.69 19.58 -22.65
C GLU A 12 4.52 19.18 -21.43
N GLU A 13 5.15 20.16 -20.77
CA GLU A 13 5.74 20.01 -19.45
C GLU A 13 4.62 19.47 -18.55
N PHE A 14 4.75 18.23 -18.07
CA PHE A 14 3.80 17.54 -17.18
C PHE A 14 3.09 18.53 -16.24
N PRO A 15 1.88 19.00 -16.59
CA PRO A 15 1.17 19.96 -15.76
C PRO A 15 0.47 19.10 -14.71
N GLY A 16 1.03 19.05 -13.51
CA GLY A 16 0.60 18.16 -12.43
C GLY A 16 -0.91 18.03 -12.21
N TYR A 17 -1.34 16.97 -11.53
CA TYR A 17 -2.77 16.71 -11.33
C TYR A 17 -3.35 17.58 -10.20
N PRO A 18 -4.55 18.16 -10.36
CA PRO A 18 -5.23 18.81 -9.26
C PRO A 18 -5.58 17.82 -8.16
N GLU A 19 -5.34 18.21 -6.92
CA GLU A 19 -5.57 17.40 -5.72
C GLU A 19 -6.19 18.28 -4.63
N LEU A 20 -7.38 17.91 -4.17
CA LEU A 20 -8.04 18.58 -3.06
C LEU A 20 -7.54 17.99 -1.76
N VAL A 21 -6.93 18.82 -0.91
CA VAL A 21 -6.50 18.45 0.43
C VAL A 21 -7.44 19.11 1.42
N LEU A 22 -8.40 18.34 1.92
CA LEU A 22 -9.58 18.84 2.63
C LEU A 22 -9.73 18.19 4.00
N ARG A 23 -10.44 18.90 4.89
CA ARG A 23 -10.99 18.36 6.13
C ARG A 23 -12.49 18.59 6.14
N GLU A 24 -13.24 17.56 6.52
CA GLU A 24 -14.67 17.66 6.80
C GLU A 24 -14.90 18.15 8.24
N LEU A 25 -15.78 19.13 8.38
CA LEU A 25 -16.19 19.69 9.67
C LEU A 25 -17.41 18.93 10.21
N PRO A 26 -17.71 19.01 11.53
CA PRO A 26 -18.84 18.30 12.13
C PRO A 26 -20.22 18.63 11.54
N ASP A 27 -20.36 19.79 10.88
CA ASP A 27 -21.61 20.22 10.23
C ASP A 27 -21.68 19.83 8.74
N GLY A 28 -20.72 19.04 8.24
CA GLY A 28 -20.66 18.56 6.86
C GLY A 28 -19.99 19.52 5.88
N ARG A 29 -19.64 20.74 6.32
CA ARG A 29 -18.83 21.65 5.50
C ARG A 29 -17.42 21.11 5.32
N VAL A 30 -16.76 21.50 4.24
CA VAL A 30 -15.35 21.15 4.00
C VAL A 30 -14.49 22.39 3.89
N THR A 31 -13.28 22.31 4.45
CA THR A 31 -12.27 23.37 4.38
C THR A 31 -10.93 22.77 4.01
N GLY A 32 -10.12 23.50 3.25
CA GLY A 32 -8.80 23.03 2.87
C GLY A 32 -8.19 23.85 1.76
N VAL A 33 -7.46 23.17 0.88
CA VAL A 33 -6.72 23.78 -0.22
C VAL A 33 -6.78 22.88 -1.45
N ALA A 34 -6.95 23.46 -2.64
CA ALA A 34 -6.65 22.78 -3.88
C ALA A 34 -5.16 22.94 -4.19
N MET A 35 -4.48 21.81 -4.31
CA MET A 35 -3.07 21.70 -4.64
C MET A 35 -2.91 21.16 -6.05
N ARG A 36 -1.75 21.40 -6.66
CA ARG A 36 -1.31 20.73 -7.88
C ARG A 36 -0.15 19.80 -7.55
N GLU A 37 -0.35 18.51 -7.78
CA GLU A 37 0.64 17.47 -7.55
C GLU A 37 1.62 17.38 -8.71
N MET A 38 2.88 17.64 -8.43
CA MET A 38 3.96 17.64 -9.40
C MET A 38 4.68 16.28 -9.48
N ARG A 39 4.49 15.37 -8.50
CA ARG A 39 5.03 14.00 -8.46
C ARG A 39 4.07 13.06 -7.73
N SER A 40 3.87 11.85 -8.21
CA SER A 40 2.87 10.94 -7.63
C SER A 40 3.01 10.71 -6.10
N SER A 41 1.86 10.64 -5.42
CA SER A 41 1.66 10.04 -4.09
C SER A 41 2.17 10.78 -2.85
N PHE A 42 2.36 12.11 -2.89
CA PHE A 42 2.78 12.86 -1.70
C PHE A 42 1.73 12.91 -0.58
N HIS A 43 0.45 12.70 -0.88
CA HIS A 43 -0.61 12.55 0.13
C HIS A 43 -0.29 11.45 1.14
N VAL A 44 0.43 10.39 0.76
CA VAL A 44 0.81 9.30 1.66
C VAL A 44 1.76 9.84 2.75
N THR A 45 2.80 10.59 2.36
CA THR A 45 3.71 11.25 3.30
C THR A 45 2.98 12.27 4.18
N PHE A 46 2.01 13.00 3.61
CA PHE A 46 1.24 13.97 4.38
C PHE A 46 0.31 13.30 5.41
N ALA A 47 -0.38 12.24 5.00
CA ALA A 47 -1.27 11.47 5.86
C ALA A 47 -0.55 10.86 7.05
N ASP A 48 0.65 10.30 6.82
CA ASP A 48 1.48 9.71 7.86
C ASP A 48 1.91 10.75 8.92
N LYS A 49 2.23 11.96 8.46
CA LYS A 49 2.68 13.06 9.31
C LYS A 49 1.57 13.70 10.13
N PHE A 50 0.34 13.77 9.63
CA PHE A 50 -0.76 14.49 10.27
C PHE A 50 -1.96 13.57 10.45
N THR A 51 -2.08 12.88 11.57
CA THR A 51 -3.12 11.84 11.76
C THR A 51 -4.16 12.21 12.81
N GLU A 52 -3.73 12.87 13.89
CA GLU A 52 -4.63 13.31 14.94
C GLU A 52 -5.40 14.56 14.50
N PRO A 53 -6.63 14.80 14.98
CA PRO A 53 -7.43 15.95 14.58
C PRO A 53 -6.70 17.29 14.69
N GLU A 54 -5.96 17.53 15.78
CA GLU A 54 -5.17 18.76 15.95
C GLU A 54 -3.93 18.84 15.04
N GLU A 55 -3.37 17.69 14.64
CA GLU A 55 -2.27 17.64 13.67
C GLU A 55 -2.79 17.96 12.27
N VAL A 56 -3.95 17.40 11.91
CA VAL A 56 -4.63 17.66 10.64
C VAL A 56 -5.02 19.12 10.52
N GLU A 57 -5.60 19.71 11.57
CA GLU A 57 -5.89 21.14 11.63
C GLU A 57 -4.66 21.98 11.32
N ARG A 58 -3.54 21.67 11.99
CA ARG A 58 -2.26 22.33 11.77
C ARG A 58 -1.72 22.11 10.36
N GLY A 59 -1.86 20.90 9.82
CA GLY A 59 -1.46 20.56 8.45
C GLY A 59 -2.22 21.39 7.42
N ILE A 60 -3.55 21.46 7.55
CA ILE A 60 -4.40 22.28 6.70
C ILE A 60 -4.06 23.77 6.84
N GLU A 61 -3.85 24.27 8.07
CA GLU A 61 -3.42 25.65 8.28
C GLU A 61 -2.07 25.97 7.62
N ILE A 62 -1.10 25.06 7.69
CA ILE A 62 0.19 25.21 7.00
C ILE A 62 -0.04 25.39 5.51
N LEU A 63 -0.85 24.51 4.88
CA LEU A 63 -1.15 24.60 3.46
C LEU A 63 -1.89 25.91 3.13
N ARG A 64 -2.86 26.33 3.95
CA ARG A 64 -3.61 27.58 3.73
C ARG A 64 -2.74 28.84 3.85
N ARG A 65 -1.70 28.83 4.69
CA ARG A 65 -0.77 29.97 4.84
C ARG A 65 0.20 30.14 3.68
N LEU A 66 0.32 29.14 2.81
CA LEU A 66 1.10 29.26 1.58
C LEU A 66 0.51 30.37 0.68
N GLY A 67 1.39 31.11 0.01
CA GLY A 67 1.01 31.96 -1.11
C GLY A 67 0.53 31.11 -2.29
N GLN A 68 -0.13 31.75 -3.25
CA GLN A 68 -0.51 31.08 -4.49
C GLN A 68 0.74 30.65 -5.25
N ASN A 69 0.78 29.39 -5.72
CA ASN A 69 1.92 28.71 -6.35
C ASN A 69 3.11 28.38 -5.44
N ASP A 70 3.05 28.70 -4.14
CA ASP A 70 4.06 28.24 -3.18
C ASP A 70 3.99 26.73 -2.99
N LYS A 71 5.14 26.15 -2.65
CA LYS A 71 5.31 24.70 -2.54
C LYS A 71 5.23 24.20 -1.11
N TYR A 72 4.69 23.00 -0.95
CA TYR A 72 4.87 22.15 0.23
C TYR A 72 5.16 20.73 -0.23
N GLY A 73 6.41 20.27 -0.04
CA GLY A 73 6.87 19.03 -0.67
C GLY A 73 6.81 19.12 -2.20
N THR A 74 6.05 18.22 -2.81
CA THR A 74 5.83 18.19 -4.27
C THR A 74 4.58 18.95 -4.70
N TRP A 75 3.70 19.30 -3.76
CA TRP A 75 2.50 20.09 -4.03
C TRP A 75 2.80 21.57 -4.24
N LYS A 76 2.03 22.20 -5.13
CA LYS A 76 1.91 23.66 -5.26
C LYS A 76 0.49 24.11 -4.93
N LYS A 77 0.33 25.15 -4.13
CA LYS A 77 -1.00 25.70 -3.81
C LYS A 77 -1.63 26.38 -5.02
N GLU A 78 -2.89 26.06 -5.31
CA GLU A 78 -3.68 26.77 -6.32
C GLU A 78 -4.63 27.77 -5.69
N LEU A 79 -5.47 27.33 -4.74
CA LEU A 79 -6.47 28.16 -4.07
C LEU A 79 -6.96 27.51 -2.77
N ASP A 80 -7.44 28.35 -1.86
CA ASP A 80 -8.11 27.91 -0.64
C ASP A 80 -9.55 27.46 -0.93
N ILE A 81 -10.01 26.43 -0.22
CA ILE A 81 -11.35 25.87 -0.36
C ILE A 81 -12.09 26.06 0.96
N ASP A 82 -13.26 26.69 0.89
CA ASP A 82 -14.27 26.71 1.94
C ASP A 82 -15.61 26.45 1.25
N ALA A 83 -16.19 25.26 1.45
CA ALA A 83 -17.39 24.83 0.74
C ALA A 83 -18.44 24.24 1.68
N ALA A 84 -19.71 24.32 1.27
CA ALA A 84 -20.82 23.82 2.07
C ALA A 84 -20.88 22.28 2.14
N SER A 85 -20.25 21.60 1.18
CA SER A 85 -20.17 20.15 1.10
C SER A 85 -18.95 19.71 0.28
N LEU A 86 -18.63 18.41 0.31
CA LEU A 86 -17.60 17.82 -0.56
C LEU A 86 -17.94 18.00 -2.04
N ASP A 87 -19.20 17.81 -2.43
CA ASP A 87 -19.65 17.95 -3.82
C ASP A 87 -19.46 19.39 -4.31
N ASP A 88 -19.75 20.38 -3.47
CA ASP A 88 -19.51 21.80 -3.80
C ASP A 88 -18.02 22.08 -3.97
N ALA A 89 -17.15 21.55 -3.10
CA ALA A 89 -15.69 21.70 -3.24
C ALA A 89 -15.15 21.04 -4.52
N ILE A 90 -15.69 19.88 -4.89
CA ILE A 90 -15.33 19.18 -6.14
C ILE A 90 -15.79 20.01 -7.34
N ALA A 91 -17.02 20.53 -7.32
CA ALA A 91 -17.57 21.33 -8.41
C ALA A 91 -16.85 22.69 -8.58
N SER A 92 -16.41 23.32 -7.49
CA SER A 92 -15.79 24.64 -7.50
C SER A 92 -14.28 24.66 -7.71
N SER A 93 -13.64 23.50 -7.88
CA SER A 93 -12.18 23.37 -7.92
C SER A 93 -11.65 23.02 -9.32
N PRO A 94 -10.35 23.26 -9.60
CA PRO A 94 -9.74 22.91 -10.87
C PRO A 94 -9.78 21.40 -11.15
N GLU A 95 -9.90 21.02 -12.42
CA GLU A 95 -9.76 19.65 -12.92
C GLU A 95 -8.68 19.56 -13.99
N SER A 96 -8.16 18.36 -14.23
CA SER A 96 -7.20 18.10 -15.31
C SER A 96 -7.85 18.26 -16.69
N SER A 97 -7.04 18.28 -17.74
CA SER A 97 -7.51 18.36 -19.15
C SER A 97 -8.33 17.15 -19.63
N VAL A 98 -8.43 16.11 -18.79
CA VAL A 98 -9.24 14.91 -19.00
C VAL A 98 -10.42 14.80 -18.03
N GLY A 99 -10.67 15.83 -17.22
CA GLY A 99 -11.80 15.88 -16.28
C GLY A 99 -11.58 15.06 -15.02
N GLN A 100 -10.35 15.02 -14.49
CA GLN A 100 -10.01 14.28 -13.27
C GLN A 100 -9.39 15.19 -12.22
N LYS A 101 -9.59 14.85 -10.95
CA LYS A 101 -8.84 15.40 -9.82
C LYS A 101 -8.77 14.38 -8.69
N PHE A 102 -7.71 14.47 -7.89
CA PHE A 102 -7.59 13.69 -6.66
C PHE A 102 -8.38 14.38 -5.55
N VAL A 103 -9.02 13.58 -4.72
CA VAL A 103 -9.72 14.03 -3.51
C VAL A 103 -9.05 13.35 -2.34
N PHE A 104 -8.41 14.12 -1.46
CA PHE A 104 -7.76 13.68 -0.25
C PHE A 104 -8.42 14.41 0.93
N LEU A 105 -9.24 13.66 1.67
CA LEU A 105 -10.18 14.20 2.65
C LEU A 105 -9.93 13.58 4.01
N TYR A 106 -9.76 14.41 5.03
CA TYR A 106 -9.85 13.96 6.41
C TYR A 106 -11.32 13.93 6.84
N ARG A 107 -11.84 12.74 7.14
CA ARG A 107 -13.23 12.50 7.53
C ARG A 107 -13.28 11.59 8.74
N GLY A 108 -14.06 11.99 9.75
CA GLY A 108 -14.11 11.28 11.02
C GLY A 108 -12.74 11.33 11.72
N ASN A 109 -11.99 10.24 11.64
CA ASN A 109 -10.71 10.05 12.33
C ASN A 109 -9.59 9.59 11.41
N GLU A 110 -9.73 9.78 10.10
CA GLU A 110 -8.74 9.30 9.13
C GLU A 110 -8.72 10.09 7.83
N TRP A 111 -7.62 9.91 7.10
CA TRP A 111 -7.53 10.31 5.72
C TRP A 111 -8.12 9.26 4.79
N VAL A 112 -9.02 9.70 3.94
CA VAL A 112 -9.54 8.93 2.81
C VAL A 112 -9.16 9.63 1.50
N TRP A 113 -8.94 8.84 0.46
CA TRP A 113 -8.53 9.34 -0.84
C TRP A 113 -9.28 8.65 -1.98
N GLY A 114 -9.35 9.33 -3.12
CA GLY A 114 -9.92 8.78 -4.33
C GLY A 114 -9.70 9.69 -5.52
N ILE A 115 -9.97 9.16 -6.71
CA ILE A 115 -9.95 9.94 -7.95
C ILE A 115 -11.38 10.29 -8.27
N TRP A 116 -11.70 11.59 -8.22
CA TRP A 116 -12.94 12.06 -8.80
C TRP A 116 -12.79 12.20 -10.30
N ASN A 117 -13.78 11.68 -11.00
CA ASN A 117 -13.84 11.76 -12.44
C ASN A 117 -15.15 12.44 -12.87
N ASN A 118 -15.04 13.49 -13.68
CA ASN A 118 -16.14 14.35 -14.13
C ASN A 118 -17.14 13.58 -15.02
N PRO A 119 -18.39 13.34 -14.58
CA PRO A 119 -19.37 12.55 -15.33
C PRO A 119 -19.76 13.14 -16.69
N GLU A 120 -19.61 14.44 -16.84
CA GLU A 120 -20.05 15.20 -18.03
C GLU A 120 -18.91 15.49 -19.00
N HIS A 121 -17.68 15.05 -18.71
CA HIS A 121 -16.52 15.43 -19.52
C HIS A 121 -16.60 14.85 -20.95
N PRO A 122 -16.40 15.66 -22.02
CA PRO A 122 -16.60 15.24 -23.41
C PRO A 122 -15.73 14.06 -23.87
N LYS A 123 -14.56 13.85 -23.24
CA LYS A 123 -13.62 12.76 -23.58
C LYS A 123 -13.92 11.43 -22.87
N ARG A 124 -15.04 11.33 -22.13
CA ARG A 124 -15.39 10.11 -21.39
C ARG A 124 -16.14 9.12 -22.29
N SER A 125 -15.41 8.09 -22.74
CA SER A 125 -16.01 6.94 -23.42
C SER A 125 -16.94 6.16 -22.48
N GLU A 126 -17.81 5.30 -23.03
CA GLU A 126 -18.72 4.47 -22.22
C GLU A 126 -17.98 3.59 -21.20
N VAL A 127 -16.77 3.14 -21.55
CA VAL A 127 -15.86 2.39 -20.67
C VAL A 127 -15.42 3.22 -19.45
N LEU A 128 -15.48 4.55 -19.47
CA LEU A 128 -15.10 5.38 -18.30
C LEU A 128 -16.31 5.87 -17.48
N LYS A 129 -17.55 5.63 -17.95
CA LYS A 129 -18.78 6.06 -17.26
C LYS A 129 -19.01 5.31 -15.95
N HIS A 130 -18.60 4.04 -15.86
CA HIS A 130 -18.72 3.27 -14.62
C HIS A 130 -17.77 3.74 -13.51
N LEU A 131 -16.77 4.56 -13.85
CA LEU A 131 -15.85 5.20 -12.90
C LEU A 131 -16.29 6.63 -12.54
N ALA A 132 -17.54 7.02 -12.84
CA ALA A 132 -18.05 8.37 -12.57
C ALA A 132 -18.23 8.65 -11.08
N GLY A 133 -17.98 9.92 -10.70
CA GLY A 133 -18.02 10.33 -9.31
C GLY A 133 -16.69 10.08 -8.59
N VAL A 134 -16.76 9.92 -7.28
CA VAL A 134 -15.62 9.64 -6.41
C VAL A 134 -15.95 8.46 -5.49
N GLU A 135 -15.07 7.47 -5.48
CA GLU A 135 -15.05 6.42 -4.46
C GLU A 135 -13.85 6.70 -3.56
N LEU A 136 -14.10 6.89 -2.27
CA LEU A 136 -13.07 7.19 -1.28
C LEU A 136 -12.65 5.92 -0.55
N ARG A 137 -11.35 5.73 -0.40
CA ARG A 137 -10.72 4.61 0.30
C ARG A 137 -9.80 5.13 1.38
N SER A 138 -9.63 4.38 2.46
CA SER A 138 -8.70 4.78 3.50
C SER A 138 -7.26 4.77 3.01
N VAL A 139 -6.52 5.84 3.30
CA VAL A 139 -5.09 5.96 2.96
C VAL A 139 -4.27 5.02 3.83
N ALA A 140 -4.53 4.99 5.13
CA ALA A 140 -3.82 4.12 6.06
C ALA A 140 -4.04 2.64 5.77
N ASP A 141 -5.25 2.27 5.35
CA ASP A 141 -5.60 0.88 5.08
C ASP A 141 -5.02 0.37 3.76
N PHE A 142 -4.75 1.27 2.81
CA PHE A 142 -4.16 0.93 1.51
C PHE A 142 -2.64 1.06 1.49
N HIS A 143 -2.09 2.11 2.11
CA HIS A 143 -0.66 2.43 2.07
C HIS A 143 0.10 2.11 3.38
N GLY A 144 -0.59 1.68 4.44
CA GLY A 144 0.05 1.38 5.72
C GLY A 144 0.57 2.60 6.49
N THR A 145 0.00 3.79 6.27
CA THR A 145 0.39 4.99 7.04
C THR A 145 -0.07 4.91 8.50
N ARG A 146 0.52 5.75 9.35
CA ARG A 146 0.07 5.97 10.72
C ARG A 146 -1.43 6.28 10.78
N VAL A 147 -2.07 5.85 11.88
CA VAL A 147 -3.48 6.16 12.18
C VAL A 147 -3.63 6.99 13.44
N SER A 148 -4.75 7.72 13.54
CA SER A 148 -5.14 8.40 14.78
C SER A 148 -5.40 7.39 15.90
N ALA A 149 -5.25 7.83 17.15
CA ALA A 149 -5.60 7.03 18.32
C ALA A 149 -7.04 6.50 18.24
N ALA A 150 -7.99 7.33 17.77
CA ALA A 150 -9.39 6.93 17.65
C ALA A 150 -9.62 5.84 16.58
N LYS A 151 -8.93 5.90 15.43
CA LYS A 151 -9.00 4.81 14.42
C LYS A 151 -8.29 3.55 14.94
N ARG A 152 -7.18 3.69 15.65
CA ARG A 152 -6.48 2.56 16.27
C ARG A 152 -7.34 1.81 17.28
N ASP A 153 -8.10 2.52 18.11
CA ASP A 153 -8.92 1.91 19.17
C ASP A 153 -9.99 0.96 18.61
N VAL A 154 -10.46 1.22 17.39
CA VAL A 154 -11.43 0.35 16.69
C VAL A 154 -10.78 -0.73 15.83
N ARG A 155 -9.47 -0.66 15.58
CA ARG A 155 -8.75 -1.70 14.82
C ARG A 155 -8.63 -2.98 15.65
N PRO A 156 -8.87 -4.16 15.06
CA PRO A 156 -8.63 -5.42 15.72
C PRO A 156 -7.16 -5.53 16.16
N GLY A 157 -6.93 -6.02 17.37
CA GLY A 157 -5.58 -6.25 17.89
C GLY A 157 -5.03 -7.61 17.47
N LEU A 158 -3.77 -7.88 17.85
CA LEU A 158 -3.08 -9.13 17.53
C LEU A 158 -3.83 -10.39 17.98
N ASP A 159 -4.63 -10.31 19.05
CA ASP A 159 -5.43 -11.44 19.53
C ASP A 159 -6.47 -11.94 18.50
N SER A 160 -7.05 -11.05 17.68
CA SER A 160 -7.97 -11.50 16.62
C SER A 160 -7.22 -12.29 15.54
N VAL A 161 -5.99 -11.89 15.23
CA VAL A 161 -5.15 -12.57 14.25
C VAL A 161 -4.69 -13.92 14.81
N ARG A 162 -4.29 -13.98 16.09
CA ARG A 162 -3.94 -15.23 16.77
C ARG A 162 -5.08 -16.24 16.75
N ALA A 163 -6.33 -15.79 16.84
CA ALA A 163 -7.50 -16.66 16.81
C ALA A 163 -7.74 -17.30 15.43
N ASN A 164 -7.27 -16.67 14.35
CA ASN A 164 -7.55 -17.08 12.97
C ASN A 164 -6.34 -17.68 12.22
N LYS A 165 -5.16 -17.75 12.85
CA LYS A 165 -3.95 -18.29 12.22
C LYS A 165 -4.12 -19.75 11.80
N THR A 166 -3.57 -20.12 10.64
CA THR A 166 -3.52 -21.52 10.20
C THR A 166 -2.62 -22.35 11.11
N LEU A 167 -1.46 -21.80 11.47
CA LEU A 167 -0.49 -22.44 12.36
C LEU A 167 0.09 -21.46 13.39
N ALA A 168 0.40 -21.99 14.57
CA ALA A 168 1.36 -21.36 15.48
C ALA A 168 2.78 -21.78 15.07
N GLY A 169 3.61 -20.81 14.73
CA GLY A 169 5.02 -21.00 14.40
C GLY A 169 5.92 -20.78 15.63
N PRO A 170 6.77 -21.75 16.00
CA PRO A 170 7.84 -21.48 16.96
C PRO A 170 8.81 -20.46 16.35
N TYR A 171 9.19 -19.42 17.11
CA TYR A 171 10.10 -18.38 16.60
C TYR A 171 11.46 -18.94 16.17
N GLN A 172 11.89 -20.07 16.76
CA GLN A 172 13.11 -20.79 16.39
C GLN A 172 13.16 -21.21 14.91
N VAL A 173 11.99 -21.36 14.28
CA VAL A 173 11.91 -21.66 12.84
C VAL A 173 12.41 -20.46 12.02
N LEU A 174 12.10 -19.24 12.44
CA LEU A 174 12.65 -18.04 11.80
C LEU A 174 14.13 -17.88 12.10
N GLU A 175 14.56 -18.15 13.34
CA GLU A 175 15.98 -18.08 13.71
C GLU A 175 16.82 -19.03 12.86
N VAL A 176 16.39 -20.28 12.66
CA VAL A 176 17.10 -21.22 11.78
C VAL A 176 17.09 -20.76 10.32
N ALA A 177 15.99 -20.18 9.84
CA ALA A 177 15.95 -19.62 8.49
C ALA A 177 16.95 -18.46 8.32
N ILE A 178 17.06 -17.59 9.33
CA ILE A 178 18.03 -16.49 9.36
C ILE A 178 19.47 -17.03 9.44
N ASP A 179 19.75 -18.03 10.28
CA ASP A 179 21.07 -18.67 10.34
C ASP A 179 21.48 -19.28 8.97
N LEU A 180 20.54 -19.92 8.28
CA LEU A 180 20.75 -20.46 6.94
C LEU A 180 20.97 -19.36 5.89
N LEU A 181 20.31 -18.22 6.06
CA LEU A 181 20.57 -17.03 5.25
C LEU A 181 22.00 -16.54 5.48
N GLU A 182 22.40 -16.32 6.72
CA GLU A 182 23.73 -15.80 7.05
C GLU A 182 24.87 -16.70 6.56
N GLN A 183 24.68 -18.02 6.59
CA GLN A 183 25.63 -19.00 6.06
C GLN A 183 25.68 -19.05 4.53
N SER A 184 24.65 -18.54 3.84
CA SER A 184 24.60 -18.46 2.38
C SER A 184 25.43 -17.29 1.87
N LEU A 185 26.15 -17.51 0.76
CA LEU A 185 26.83 -16.43 0.04
C LEU A 185 25.88 -15.68 -0.91
N LEU A 186 24.73 -16.26 -1.24
CA LEU A 186 23.77 -15.68 -2.16
C LEU A 186 22.78 -14.79 -1.39
N ARG A 187 22.52 -13.61 -1.92
CA ARG A 187 21.61 -12.60 -1.37
C ARG A 187 20.49 -12.26 -2.35
N SER A 188 19.46 -11.55 -1.91
CA SER A 188 18.35 -11.12 -2.77
C SER A 188 18.84 -10.42 -4.04
N SER A 189 19.90 -9.60 -3.92
CA SER A 189 20.53 -8.90 -5.05
C SER A 189 21.17 -9.80 -6.11
N ASP A 190 21.46 -11.06 -5.79
CA ASP A 190 22.06 -12.02 -6.72
C ASP A 190 20.98 -12.77 -7.49
N LYS A 191 21.04 -12.73 -8.82
CA LYS A 191 20.13 -13.50 -9.67
C LYS A 191 20.35 -15.00 -9.46
N GLN A 192 19.36 -15.67 -8.91
CA GLN A 192 19.43 -17.08 -8.52
C GLN A 192 18.05 -17.74 -8.57
N ASP A 193 17.98 -19.01 -8.19
CA ASP A 193 16.71 -19.68 -7.92
C ASP A 193 16.29 -19.42 -6.46
N TYR A 194 15.42 -18.43 -6.24
CA TYR A 194 15.07 -17.99 -4.89
C TYR A 194 14.25 -19.04 -4.11
N GLU A 195 13.44 -19.86 -4.78
CA GLU A 195 12.72 -20.98 -4.15
C GLU A 195 13.67 -22.06 -3.61
N ALA A 196 14.84 -22.20 -4.24
CA ALA A 196 15.86 -23.15 -3.83
C ALA A 196 16.82 -22.59 -2.76
N HIS A 197 16.71 -21.30 -2.41
CA HIS A 197 17.55 -20.70 -1.38
C HIS A 197 17.34 -21.42 -0.04
N PRO A 198 18.39 -21.86 0.68
CA PRO A 198 18.25 -22.71 1.87
C PRO A 198 17.30 -22.17 2.93
N ALA A 199 17.33 -20.86 3.17
CA ALA A 199 16.46 -20.20 4.13
C ALA A 199 14.97 -20.21 3.72
N VAL A 200 14.68 -19.91 2.45
CA VAL A 200 13.30 -19.89 1.91
C VAL A 200 12.75 -21.32 1.85
N HIS A 201 13.56 -22.24 1.34
CA HIS A 201 13.22 -23.65 1.27
C HIS A 201 12.92 -24.24 2.65
N TYR A 202 13.74 -23.90 3.66
CA TYR A 202 13.53 -24.35 5.04
C TYR A 202 12.17 -23.91 5.60
N LEU A 203 11.78 -22.64 5.43
CA LEU A 203 10.47 -22.15 5.89
C LEU A 203 9.31 -22.84 5.18
N CYS A 204 9.41 -23.02 3.87
CA CYS A 204 8.39 -23.69 3.08
C CYS A 204 8.26 -25.17 3.45
N GLU A 205 9.37 -25.87 3.67
CA GLU A 205 9.39 -27.26 4.15
C GLU A 205 8.79 -27.39 5.55
N TRP A 206 9.12 -26.45 6.46
CA TRP A 206 8.49 -26.40 7.77
C TRP A 206 6.97 -26.24 7.64
N TRP A 207 6.50 -25.31 6.81
CA TRP A 207 5.07 -25.14 6.56
C TRP A 207 4.44 -26.42 5.98
N ASN A 208 5.01 -26.97 4.90
CA ASN A 208 4.49 -28.14 4.20
C ASN A 208 4.41 -29.39 5.10
N ARG A 209 5.28 -29.48 6.12
CA ARG A 209 5.25 -30.56 7.11
C ARG A 209 4.12 -30.40 8.15
N ASN A 210 3.77 -29.17 8.50
CA ASN A 210 2.90 -28.88 9.65
C ASN A 210 1.49 -28.41 9.26
N ALA A 211 1.32 -27.82 8.08
CA ALA A 211 0.05 -27.27 7.62
C ALA A 211 -1.03 -28.36 7.45
N PRO A 212 -2.32 -27.98 7.49
CA PRO A 212 -3.42 -28.89 7.16
C PRO A 212 -3.25 -29.54 5.79
N GLU A 213 -3.86 -30.72 5.62
CA GLU A 213 -3.96 -31.36 4.30
C GLU A 213 -4.66 -30.40 3.31
N GLY A 214 -4.11 -30.30 2.09
CA GLY A 214 -4.57 -29.33 1.09
C GLY A 214 -3.78 -28.01 1.07
N SER A 215 -3.08 -27.66 2.16
CA SER A 215 -2.28 -26.43 2.26
C SER A 215 -0.76 -26.64 2.20
N ARG A 216 -0.29 -27.83 1.80
CA ARG A 216 1.12 -28.25 1.90
C ARG A 216 1.92 -28.07 0.61
N GLU A 217 1.60 -27.06 -0.18
CA GLU A 217 2.27 -26.78 -1.45
C GLU A 217 3.00 -25.43 -1.47
N ALA A 218 3.49 -24.97 -0.32
CA ALA A 218 4.27 -23.75 -0.24
C ALA A 218 5.60 -23.88 -0.99
N GLY A 219 5.90 -22.89 -1.83
CA GLY A 219 7.19 -22.68 -2.50
C GLY A 219 7.85 -21.34 -2.15
N PHE A 220 7.09 -20.39 -1.58
CA PHE A 220 7.64 -19.15 -1.04
C PHE A 220 6.78 -18.59 0.10
N VAL A 221 7.30 -17.58 0.79
CA VAL A 221 6.68 -16.92 1.95
C VAL A 221 6.80 -15.40 1.90
N ARG A 222 5.73 -14.66 2.21
CA ARG A 222 5.79 -13.21 2.48
C ARG A 222 5.83 -12.97 3.98
N LEU A 223 6.74 -12.12 4.43
CA LEU A 223 7.01 -11.89 5.85
C LEU A 223 6.58 -10.49 6.24
N TYR A 224 5.93 -10.38 7.39
CA TYR A 224 5.45 -9.13 7.95
C TYR A 224 5.73 -9.06 9.46
N VAL A 225 5.96 -7.86 9.98
CA VAL A 225 6.19 -7.63 11.41
C VAL A 225 5.03 -6.85 12.02
N TRP A 226 4.52 -7.32 13.15
CA TRP A 226 3.48 -6.63 13.90
C TRP A 226 3.97 -5.29 14.45
N ASN A 227 3.23 -4.22 14.12
CA ASN A 227 3.38 -2.90 14.69
C ASN A 227 2.25 -2.66 15.68
N GLU A 228 2.57 -2.71 16.98
CA GLU A 228 1.61 -2.47 18.06
C GLU A 228 1.04 -1.04 18.02
N THR A 229 1.84 -0.06 17.60
CA THR A 229 1.45 1.35 17.59
C THR A 229 0.32 1.61 16.60
N ASP A 230 0.34 0.98 15.43
CA ASP A 230 -0.64 1.20 14.36
C ASP A 230 -1.63 0.03 14.19
N ARG A 231 -1.41 -1.07 14.92
CA ARG A 231 -2.16 -2.33 14.84
C ARG A 231 -2.25 -2.91 13.43
N ILE A 232 -1.10 -2.97 12.76
CA ILE A 232 -0.94 -3.54 11.42
C ILE A 232 0.32 -4.41 11.35
N PHE A 233 0.40 -5.21 10.30
CA PHE A 233 1.59 -5.96 9.93
C PHE A 233 2.34 -5.21 8.83
N ASN A 234 3.49 -4.63 9.16
CA ASN A 234 4.37 -3.99 8.20
C ASN A 234 5.05 -5.07 7.35
N ALA A 235 4.97 -4.95 6.03
CA ALA A 235 5.68 -5.88 5.15
C ALA A 235 7.21 -5.71 5.31
N CYS A 236 7.91 -6.84 5.33
CA CYS A 236 9.37 -6.83 5.32
C CYS A 236 9.92 -6.47 3.93
N ASP A 237 9.17 -6.77 2.87
CA ASP A 237 9.44 -6.29 1.51
C ASP A 237 8.95 -4.83 1.33
N PRO A 238 9.75 -3.91 0.75
CA PRO A 238 9.34 -2.53 0.50
C PRO A 238 8.26 -2.35 -0.59
N GLU A 239 8.03 -3.33 -1.46
CA GLU A 239 7.03 -3.22 -2.53
C GLU A 239 5.63 -3.72 -2.10
N GLU A 240 5.58 -4.60 -1.11
CA GLU A 240 4.36 -5.17 -0.55
C GLU A 240 3.63 -4.19 0.39
N PRO A 241 2.28 -4.07 0.29
CA PRO A 241 1.49 -3.27 1.22
C PRO A 241 1.48 -3.86 2.64
N ALA A 242 1.21 -3.01 3.63
CA ALA A 242 0.96 -3.49 5.00
C ALA A 242 -0.35 -4.31 5.06
N ALA A 243 -0.39 -5.32 5.93
CA ALA A 243 -1.56 -6.15 6.14
C ALA A 243 -2.31 -5.76 7.43
N GLN A 244 -3.62 -5.61 7.34
CA GLN A 244 -4.48 -5.31 8.49
C GLN A 244 -5.02 -6.58 9.14
N ALA A 245 -5.24 -6.51 10.46
CA ALA A 245 -5.71 -7.66 11.24
C ALA A 245 -7.04 -8.25 10.75
N ASP A 246 -7.96 -7.44 10.22
CA ASP A 246 -9.23 -7.87 9.64
C ASP A 246 -9.08 -8.48 8.24
N GLN A 247 -8.14 -7.99 7.42
CA GLN A 247 -7.80 -8.57 6.13
C GLN A 247 -7.26 -9.99 6.28
N LEU A 248 -6.46 -10.23 7.33
CA LEU A 248 -5.89 -11.55 7.61
C LEU A 248 -6.94 -12.64 7.87
N HIS A 249 -8.17 -12.28 8.22
CA HIS A 249 -9.25 -13.26 8.39
C HIS A 249 -9.60 -13.98 7.07
N SER A 250 -9.36 -13.36 5.91
CA SER A 250 -9.57 -13.99 4.60
C SER A 250 -8.34 -14.73 4.07
N TRP A 251 -7.19 -14.62 4.75
CA TRP A 251 -5.94 -15.21 4.29
C TRP A 251 -5.86 -16.68 4.74
N PRO A 252 -5.80 -17.64 3.80
CA PRO A 252 -5.99 -19.04 4.16
C PRO A 252 -4.71 -19.76 4.62
N SER A 253 -3.54 -19.21 4.28
CA SER A 253 -2.25 -19.90 4.42
C SER A 253 -1.23 -19.03 5.15
N TYR A 254 -1.40 -18.82 6.46
CA TYR A 254 -0.42 -18.06 7.25
C TYR A 254 -0.12 -18.65 8.63
N ALA A 255 1.08 -18.37 9.11
CA ALA A 255 1.53 -18.68 10.47
C ALA A 255 1.93 -17.40 11.22
N LEU A 256 1.76 -17.43 12.55
CA LEU A 256 2.33 -16.42 13.44
C LEU A 256 3.52 -17.02 14.19
N PHE A 257 4.66 -16.38 14.10
CA PHE A 257 5.88 -16.71 14.81
C PHE A 257 6.06 -15.79 16.00
N GLU A 258 6.03 -16.36 17.20
CA GLU A 258 5.96 -15.60 18.44
C GLU A 258 6.97 -16.12 19.47
N HIS A 259 7.66 -15.19 20.14
CA HIS A 259 8.47 -15.46 21.33
C HIS A 259 8.47 -14.24 22.25
N PRO A 260 8.39 -14.40 23.59
CA PRO A 260 8.49 -13.28 24.51
C PRO A 260 9.76 -12.45 24.28
N GLY A 261 9.60 -11.13 24.18
CA GLY A 261 10.71 -10.20 23.93
C GLY A 261 11.18 -10.10 22.47
N MET A 262 10.55 -10.85 21.55
CA MET A 262 10.79 -10.74 20.11
C MET A 262 9.56 -10.13 19.42
N PRO A 263 9.74 -9.45 18.28
CA PRO A 263 8.60 -8.98 17.49
C PRO A 263 7.73 -10.15 17.05
N THR A 264 6.41 -9.96 16.96
CA THR A 264 5.53 -10.97 16.35
C THR A 264 5.66 -10.90 14.83
N VAL A 265 6.02 -12.01 14.20
CA VAL A 265 6.20 -12.10 12.75
C VAL A 265 5.10 -12.94 12.15
N LEU A 266 4.49 -12.47 11.07
CA LEU A 266 3.53 -13.20 10.27
C LEU A 266 4.19 -13.69 8.98
N GLY A 267 4.03 -14.97 8.67
CA GLY A 267 4.48 -15.56 7.42
C GLY A 267 3.30 -16.09 6.61
N CYS A 268 3.12 -15.55 5.41
CA CYS A 268 2.10 -15.98 4.45
C CYS A 268 2.70 -16.86 3.38
N PHE A 269 2.18 -18.05 3.23
CA PHE A 269 2.75 -19.09 2.39
C PHE A 269 1.98 -19.22 1.09
N TYR A 270 2.73 -19.25 0.00
CA TYR A 270 2.21 -19.28 -1.36
C TYR A 270 2.84 -20.42 -2.13
N ARG A 271 2.15 -20.85 -3.18
CA ARG A 271 2.66 -21.86 -4.11
C ARG A 271 3.80 -21.30 -4.93
N GLY A 272 4.79 -22.15 -5.22
CA GLY A 272 5.91 -21.75 -6.09
C GLY A 272 5.50 -21.51 -7.55
N ARG A 273 6.40 -20.88 -8.31
CA ARG A 273 6.27 -20.44 -9.71
C ARG A 273 5.74 -21.50 -10.66
N ARG A 274 5.99 -22.79 -10.38
CA ARG A 274 5.45 -23.91 -11.19
C ARG A 274 3.92 -23.95 -11.23
N PHE A 275 3.25 -23.27 -10.32
CA PHE A 275 1.79 -23.17 -10.24
C PHE A 275 1.23 -21.87 -10.80
N ASN A 276 2.08 -20.89 -11.13
CA ASN A 276 1.67 -19.63 -11.73
C ASN A 276 0.92 -19.89 -13.04
N LYS A 277 -0.12 -19.10 -13.31
CA LYS A 277 -0.89 -19.19 -14.56
C LYS A 277 -1.00 -17.83 -15.21
N ASP A 278 -0.86 -17.82 -16.53
CA ASP A 278 -1.22 -16.67 -17.36
C ASP A 278 -2.69 -16.30 -17.12
N ASP A 279 -2.96 -15.02 -16.88
CA ASP A 279 -4.30 -14.47 -16.64
C ASP A 279 -5.10 -14.27 -17.96
N GLY A 280 -4.44 -14.37 -19.11
CA GLY A 280 -4.98 -14.13 -20.45
C GLY A 280 -4.94 -12.67 -20.91
N THR A 281 -4.41 -11.77 -20.07
CA THR A 281 -4.31 -10.32 -20.29
C THR A 281 -2.88 -9.77 -20.16
N GLY A 282 -1.88 -10.65 -20.12
CA GLY A 282 -0.47 -10.29 -20.00
C GLY A 282 0.00 -10.16 -18.55
N GLY A 283 -0.80 -10.67 -17.61
CA GLY A 283 -0.47 -10.83 -16.21
C GLY A 283 -0.35 -12.30 -15.81
N THR A 284 -0.09 -12.50 -14.53
CA THR A 284 0.16 -13.80 -13.92
C THR A 284 -0.59 -13.92 -12.62
N LYS A 285 -1.45 -14.94 -12.55
CA LYS A 285 -2.14 -15.35 -11.33
C LYS A 285 -1.26 -16.20 -10.43
N LEU A 286 -1.26 -15.83 -9.15
CA LEU A 286 -0.60 -16.57 -8.07
C LEU A 286 -1.61 -17.18 -7.10
N TYR A 287 -1.12 -18.15 -6.33
CA TYR A 287 -1.95 -18.96 -5.46
C TYR A 287 -1.36 -19.06 -4.06
N ALA A 288 -2.21 -18.95 -3.05
CA ALA A 288 -1.83 -19.29 -1.68
C ALA A 288 -1.50 -20.79 -1.57
N ALA A 289 -0.81 -21.20 -0.50
CA ALA A 289 -0.37 -22.59 -0.34
C ALA A 289 -1.52 -23.63 -0.35
N ASP A 290 -2.75 -23.21 -0.04
CA ASP A 290 -3.98 -24.01 -0.17
C ASP A 290 -4.52 -24.12 -1.61
N GLY A 291 -4.04 -23.31 -2.54
CA GLY A 291 -4.46 -23.26 -3.94
C GLY A 291 -5.57 -22.27 -4.25
N SER A 292 -6.02 -21.48 -3.28
CA SER A 292 -6.87 -20.32 -3.55
C SER A 292 -6.11 -19.25 -4.35
N GLU A 293 -6.80 -18.53 -5.23
CA GLU A 293 -6.23 -17.39 -5.95
C GLU A 293 -5.87 -16.29 -4.95
N ALA A 294 -4.62 -15.81 -5.01
CA ALA A 294 -4.12 -14.77 -4.12
C ALA A 294 -4.17 -13.39 -4.78
N TRP A 295 -3.39 -13.20 -5.84
CA TRP A 295 -3.31 -11.94 -6.58
C TRP A 295 -2.83 -12.13 -8.02
N ASP A 296 -2.90 -11.04 -8.78
CA ASP A 296 -2.50 -10.93 -10.18
C ASP A 296 -1.34 -9.94 -10.30
N ILE A 297 -0.29 -10.33 -11.02
CA ILE A 297 0.89 -9.51 -11.28
C ILE A 297 0.92 -9.17 -12.76
N GLY A 298 1.08 -7.89 -13.10
CA GLY A 298 1.17 -7.40 -14.48
C GLY A 298 2.49 -7.73 -15.19
N LEU A 299 2.95 -8.99 -15.11
CA LEU A 299 4.13 -9.53 -15.77
C LEU A 299 3.82 -10.92 -16.34
N GLU A 300 4.57 -11.33 -17.36
CA GLU A 300 4.46 -12.67 -17.93
C GLU A 300 4.93 -13.73 -16.93
N ALA A 301 4.33 -14.93 -16.97
CA ALA A 301 4.58 -15.95 -15.95
C ALA A 301 6.05 -16.42 -15.87
N SER A 302 6.82 -16.30 -16.95
CA SER A 302 8.25 -16.60 -16.98
C SER A 302 9.13 -15.54 -16.32
N GLU A 303 8.60 -14.34 -16.11
CA GLU A 303 9.31 -13.21 -15.49
C GLU A 303 8.98 -13.07 -14.00
N VAL A 304 7.93 -13.74 -13.53
CA VAL A 304 7.49 -13.70 -12.13
C VAL A 304 8.31 -14.67 -11.27
N ASP A 305 9.07 -14.13 -10.33
CA ASP A 305 9.78 -14.89 -9.30
C ASP A 305 9.58 -14.25 -7.92
N GLU A 306 8.41 -14.47 -7.34
CA GLU A 306 7.99 -13.86 -6.07
C GLU A 306 8.78 -14.38 -4.85
N ALA A 307 9.46 -15.52 -5.00
CA ALA A 307 10.32 -16.06 -3.95
C ALA A 307 11.52 -15.13 -3.66
N TYR A 308 11.87 -14.25 -4.60
CA TYR A 308 12.76 -13.12 -4.37
C TYR A 308 12.41 -12.36 -3.09
N TYR A 309 11.13 -12.05 -2.89
CA TYR A 309 10.69 -11.23 -1.76
C TYR A 309 10.65 -11.99 -0.44
N SER A 310 10.61 -13.32 -0.46
CA SER A 310 10.89 -14.12 0.74
C SER A 310 12.30 -13.85 1.26
N LEU A 311 13.26 -13.74 0.34
CA LEU A 311 14.66 -13.50 0.67
C LEU A 311 14.88 -12.07 1.15
N VAL A 312 14.31 -11.07 0.46
CA VAL A 312 14.29 -9.66 0.92
C VAL A 312 13.71 -9.55 2.33
N GLY A 313 12.58 -10.22 2.58
CA GLY A 313 11.93 -10.20 3.87
C GLY A 313 12.79 -10.80 4.98
N LEU A 314 13.48 -11.91 4.70
CA LEU A 314 14.40 -12.55 5.64
C LEU A 314 15.65 -11.71 5.91
N GLU A 315 16.22 -11.09 4.88
CA GLU A 315 17.36 -10.17 5.04
C GLU A 315 17.00 -9.01 5.97
N ARG A 316 15.83 -8.41 5.78
CA ARG A 316 15.36 -7.34 6.66
C ARG A 316 15.11 -7.80 8.10
N LEU A 317 14.57 -9.00 8.30
CA LEU A 317 14.39 -9.58 9.64
C LEU A 317 15.73 -9.86 10.34
N ALA A 318 16.75 -10.27 9.58
CA ALA A 318 18.10 -10.53 10.10
C ALA A 318 18.80 -9.24 10.57
N GLU A 319 18.42 -8.08 10.03
CA GLU A 319 18.90 -6.78 10.50
C GLU A 319 18.29 -6.34 11.86
N HIS A 320 17.93 -7.28 12.74
CA HIS A 320 17.36 -7.23 14.11
C HIS A 320 17.01 -5.85 14.72
N ASP A 321 17.91 -4.89 14.66
CA ASP A 321 17.73 -3.49 15.07
C ASP A 321 16.58 -2.76 14.35
N VAL A 322 16.18 -3.20 13.15
CA VAL A 322 15.10 -2.55 12.36
C VAL A 322 13.72 -2.65 13.05
N PHE A 323 13.54 -3.60 13.96
CA PHE A 323 12.25 -3.88 14.61
C PHE A 323 12.29 -3.78 16.14
N ALA A 324 13.42 -3.38 16.72
CA ALA A 324 13.53 -3.09 18.14
C ALA A 324 12.82 -1.76 18.44
N VAL A 325 11.57 -1.84 18.93
CA VAL A 325 10.82 -0.73 19.51
C VAL A 325 10.55 -1.02 20.97
#